data_AF-A0A086J596-F1
#
_entry.id   AF-A0A086J596-F1
#
_cell.length_a   1.000
_cell.length_b   1.000
_cell.length_c   1.000
_cell.angle_alpha   90.00
_cell.angle_beta   90.00
_cell.angle_gamma   90.00
#
_symmetry.space_group_name_H-M   'P 1'
#
loop_
_entity.id
_entity.type
_entity.pdbx_description
1 polymer ?
#
loop_
_entity_poly.entity_id
_entity_poly.type
_entity_poly.pdbx_seq_one_letter_code
_entity_poly.pdbx_strand_id
1 'polypeptide(L)'
;MYSRDEYGLDVISRNLKLLPLQKGSEKVRYRLEIMDYCIPGWSSLNPGQKIFLIEEELSSRRNSAEKRIYIQFQSYIANFGTHFRNWQNKDYDAAIEELLSYIDNEKVSQFVNPPQKGNGSWVHWFNRFLPYVLYTPYSWEDVETEFIKNYNAYPQEFLQTWKFKNKNKDDALKRLYLDCIRIDELAKKKKDNAKNKKQNAKSFENNHKPQMFCKKCSLAGNYY
;
A
#
# COMPACT_ATOMS: atom_id res chain seq x y z
N MET A 1 -11.17 46.89 13.45
CA MET A 1 -12.28 46.06 13.96
C MET A 1 -12.59 45.06 12.86
N TYR A 2 -11.96 43.88 12.88
CA TYR A 2 -12.24 42.83 11.88
C TYR A 2 -13.60 42.20 12.23
N SER A 3 -14.44 41.97 11.23
CA SER A 3 -15.77 41.41 11.45
C SER A 3 -15.64 40.02 12.11
N ARG A 4 -16.58 39.67 12.99
CA ARG A 4 -16.67 38.34 13.63
C ARG A 4 -16.64 37.20 12.59
N ASP A 5 -17.06 37.50 11.36
CA ASP A 5 -17.13 36.56 10.24
C ASP A 5 -15.76 36.26 9.60
N GLU A 6 -14.83 37.23 9.54
CA GLU A 6 -13.48 37.02 9.00
C GLU A 6 -12.64 36.12 9.92
N TYR A 7 -12.85 36.23 11.23
CA TYR A 7 -12.15 35.41 12.21
C TYR A 7 -12.56 33.92 12.13
N GLY A 8 -13.79 33.63 11.74
CA GLY A 8 -14.30 32.26 11.60
C GLY A 8 -13.71 31.52 10.41
N LEU A 9 -13.68 32.17 9.24
CA LEU A 9 -13.15 31.58 8.00
C LEU A 9 -11.65 31.30 8.08
N ASP A 10 -10.88 32.18 8.71
CA ASP A 10 -9.44 31.97 8.95
C ASP A 10 -9.16 30.74 9.80
N VAL A 11 -9.95 30.52 10.86
CA VAL A 11 -9.80 29.34 11.74
C VAL A 11 -10.20 28.07 10.99
N ILE A 12 -11.28 28.10 10.21
CA ILE A 12 -11.69 26.97 9.36
C ILE A 12 -10.58 26.62 8.37
N SER A 13 -10.09 27.60 7.61
CA SER A 13 -9.02 27.40 6.62
C SER A 13 -7.75 26.82 7.25
N ARG A 14 -7.34 27.31 8.44
CA ARG A 14 -6.20 26.76 9.17
C ARG A 14 -6.40 25.31 9.57
N ASN A 15 -7.60 24.91 10.00
CA ASN A 15 -7.87 23.54 10.40
C ASN A 15 -7.96 22.59 9.20
N LEU A 16 -8.54 23.03 8.07
CA LEU A 16 -8.54 22.25 6.83
C LEU A 16 -7.11 21.98 6.34
N LYS A 17 -6.22 22.97 6.41
CA LYS A 17 -4.79 22.81 6.08
C LYS A 17 -4.07 21.77 6.94
N LEU A 18 -4.58 21.49 8.15
CA LEU A 18 -4.01 20.50 9.06
C LEU A 18 -4.58 19.08 8.85
N LEU A 19 -5.48 18.88 7.89
CA LEU A 19 -5.98 17.54 7.57
C LEU A 19 -4.82 16.63 7.13
N PRO A 20 -4.62 15.48 7.81
CA PRO A 20 -3.47 14.61 7.58
C PRO A 20 -3.74 13.64 6.42
N LEU A 21 -3.88 14.15 5.19
CA LEU A 21 -4.28 13.36 4.02
C LEU A 21 -3.40 12.12 3.80
N GLN A 22 -2.09 12.22 4.02
CA GLN A 22 -1.20 11.07 3.84
C GLN A 22 -1.31 9.99 4.92
N LYS A 23 -2.00 10.27 6.03
CA LYS A 23 -2.18 9.31 7.14
C LYS A 23 -3.40 8.41 6.96
N GLY A 24 -4.22 8.62 5.93
CA GLY A 24 -5.39 7.81 5.61
C GLY A 24 -6.71 8.41 6.08
N SER A 25 -7.80 7.84 5.55
CA SER A 25 -9.17 8.32 5.71
C SER A 25 -9.61 8.43 7.16
N GLU A 26 -9.30 7.44 8.00
CA GLU A 26 -9.72 7.40 9.41
C GLU A 26 -9.25 8.65 10.18
N LYS A 27 -7.98 9.06 9.98
CA LYS A 27 -7.43 10.26 10.64
C LYS A 27 -8.04 11.54 10.10
N VAL A 28 -8.39 11.58 8.82
CA VAL A 28 -9.04 12.74 8.20
C VAL A 28 -10.49 12.85 8.66
N ARG A 29 -11.23 11.74 8.66
CA ARG A 29 -12.61 11.64 9.17
C ARG A 29 -12.69 12.14 10.62
N TYR A 30 -11.84 11.61 11.49
CA TYR A 30 -11.77 12.06 12.89
C TYR A 30 -11.53 13.58 13.01
N ARG A 31 -10.69 14.16 12.15
CA ARG A 31 -10.43 15.60 12.16
C ARG A 31 -11.62 16.41 11.66
N LEU A 32 -12.30 15.96 10.62
CA LEU A 32 -13.52 16.59 10.12
C LEU A 32 -14.64 16.54 11.17
N GLU A 33 -14.79 15.41 11.87
CA GLU A 33 -15.72 15.28 13.00
C GLU A 33 -15.38 16.27 14.12
N ILE A 34 -14.10 16.39 14.52
CA ILE A 34 -13.68 17.42 15.48
C ILE A 34 -14.07 18.83 15.01
N MET A 35 -13.98 19.11 13.71
CA MET A 35 -14.36 20.41 13.19
C MET A 35 -15.84 20.72 13.42
N ASP A 36 -16.73 19.73 13.30
CA ASP A 36 -18.17 19.87 13.59
C ASP A 36 -18.45 20.26 15.04
N TYR A 37 -17.59 19.87 16.00
CA TYR A 37 -17.78 20.17 17.42
C TYR A 37 -16.99 21.38 17.92
N CYS A 38 -15.79 21.60 17.40
CA CYS A 38 -14.81 22.48 18.05
C CYS A 38 -14.48 23.75 17.25
N ILE A 39 -14.85 23.83 15.97
CA ILE A 39 -14.49 24.96 15.12
C ILE A 39 -15.67 25.94 14.97
N PRO A 40 -15.55 27.17 15.49
CA PRO A 40 -16.61 28.17 15.37
C PRO A 40 -16.98 28.43 13.92
N GLY A 41 -18.28 28.50 13.63
CA GLY A 41 -18.81 28.79 12.30
C GLY A 41 -18.84 27.60 11.34
N TRP A 42 -18.08 26.53 11.58
CA TRP A 42 -18.06 25.36 10.69
C TRP A 42 -19.40 24.63 10.64
N SER A 43 -19.99 24.34 11.80
CA SER A 43 -21.27 23.64 11.90
C SER A 43 -22.45 24.44 11.33
N SER A 44 -22.34 25.77 11.23
CA SER A 44 -23.35 26.64 10.63
C SER A 44 -23.25 26.78 9.11
N LEU A 45 -22.16 26.30 8.50
CA LEU A 45 -22.03 26.30 7.04
C LEU A 45 -22.99 25.28 6.43
N ASN A 46 -23.61 25.66 5.32
CA ASN A 46 -24.37 24.71 4.53
C ASN A 46 -23.43 23.68 3.86
N PRO A 47 -23.94 22.50 3.46
CA PRO A 47 -23.17 21.44 2.81
C PRO A 47 -22.27 21.92 1.66
N GLY A 48 -22.81 22.70 0.74
CA GLY A 48 -22.06 23.22 -0.41
C GLY A 48 -20.92 24.16 -0.02
N GLN A 49 -21.12 24.99 1.01
CA GLN A 49 -20.06 25.86 1.54
C GLN A 49 -18.92 25.04 2.16
N LYS A 50 -19.24 23.97 2.91
CA LYS A 50 -18.21 23.09 3.47
C LYS A 50 -17.37 22.45 2.37
N ILE A 51 -18.01 21.92 1.32
CA ILE A 51 -17.32 21.32 0.17
C ILE A 51 -16.47 22.34 -0.57
N PHE A 52 -17.00 23.53 -0.82
CA PHE A 52 -16.25 24.61 -1.47
C PHE A 52 -14.97 24.96 -0.70
N LEU A 53 -15.04 25.11 0.62
CA LEU A 53 -13.85 25.40 1.44
C LEU A 53 -12.84 24.24 1.45
N ILE A 54 -13.32 23.00 1.43
CA ILE A 54 -12.46 21.81 1.30
C ILE A 54 -11.76 21.83 -0.08
N GLU A 55 -12.49 22.08 -1.17
CA GLU A 55 -11.94 22.14 -2.52
C GLU A 55 -10.88 23.26 -2.63
N GLU A 56 -11.18 24.46 -2.13
CA GLU A 56 -10.22 25.56 -2.10
C GLU A 56 -8.96 25.20 -1.32
N GLU A 57 -9.09 24.58 -0.15
CA GLU A 57 -7.93 24.18 0.64
C GLU A 57 -7.09 23.13 -0.09
N LEU A 58 -7.73 22.07 -0.61
CA LEU A 58 -7.05 21.02 -1.36
C LEU A 58 -6.32 21.57 -2.60
N SER A 59 -6.92 22.54 -3.30
CA SER A 59 -6.32 23.20 -4.47
C SER A 59 -5.00 23.92 -4.14
N SER A 60 -4.85 24.37 -2.89
CA SER A 60 -3.68 25.12 -2.43
C SER A 60 -2.47 24.22 -2.11
N ARG A 61 -2.68 22.89 -2.02
CA ARG A 61 -1.64 21.94 -1.63
C ARG A 61 -0.63 21.68 -2.73
N ARG A 62 0.64 21.53 -2.34
CA ARG A 62 1.76 21.41 -3.29
C ARG A 62 2.29 19.98 -3.43
N ASN A 63 2.04 19.09 -2.47
CA ASN A 63 2.50 17.72 -2.52
C ASN A 63 1.85 16.95 -3.68
N SER A 64 2.61 16.09 -4.37
CA SER A 64 2.13 15.39 -5.56
C SER A 64 0.99 14.41 -5.29
N ALA A 65 1.00 13.72 -4.15
CA ALA A 65 -0.09 12.83 -3.75
C ALA A 65 -1.36 13.63 -3.42
N GLU A 66 -1.23 14.71 -2.68
CA GLU A 66 -2.34 15.59 -2.33
C GLU A 66 -2.96 16.25 -3.56
N LYS A 67 -2.14 16.63 -4.56
CA LYS A 67 -2.64 17.11 -5.85
C LYS A 67 -3.46 16.07 -6.61
N ARG A 68 -3.09 14.78 -6.55
CA ARG A 68 -3.89 13.71 -7.18
C ARG A 68 -5.24 13.53 -6.48
N ILE A 69 -5.26 13.59 -5.14
CA ILE A 69 -6.50 13.61 -4.36
C ILE A 69 -7.38 14.77 -4.81
N TYR A 70 -6.82 15.99 -4.88
CA TYR A 70 -7.55 17.17 -5.32
C TYR A 70 -8.12 17.01 -6.74
N ILE A 71 -7.34 16.58 -7.72
CA ILE A 71 -7.80 16.44 -9.11
C ILE A 71 -8.94 15.42 -9.21
N GLN A 72 -8.85 14.30 -8.51
CA GLN A 72 -9.91 13.29 -8.48
C GLN A 72 -11.17 13.84 -7.82
N PHE A 73 -11.01 14.51 -6.67
CA PHE A 73 -12.12 15.10 -5.94
C PHE A 73 -12.82 16.21 -6.74
N GLN A 74 -12.06 17.15 -7.31
CA GLN A 74 -12.59 18.18 -8.18
C GLN A 74 -13.37 17.59 -9.37
N SER A 75 -12.84 16.53 -9.97
CA SER A 75 -13.52 15.83 -11.08
C SER A 75 -14.83 15.19 -10.62
N TYR A 76 -14.86 14.58 -9.43
CA TYR A 76 -16.08 14.04 -8.82
C TYR A 76 -17.13 15.15 -8.61
N ILE A 77 -16.74 16.26 -8.01
CA ILE A 77 -17.62 17.40 -7.74
C ILE A 77 -18.19 17.99 -9.04
N ALA A 78 -17.36 18.17 -10.06
CA ALA A 78 -17.79 18.67 -11.37
C ALA A 78 -18.84 17.73 -12.02
N ASN A 79 -18.68 16.43 -11.86
CA ASN A 79 -19.60 15.42 -12.39
C ASN A 79 -20.87 15.23 -11.55
N PHE A 80 -20.90 15.72 -10.32
CA PHE A 80 -22.08 15.62 -9.45
C PHE A 80 -23.28 16.43 -10.00
N GLY A 81 -23.02 17.45 -10.84
CA GLY A 81 -24.04 18.16 -11.62
C GLY A 81 -25.00 19.04 -10.82
N THR A 82 -24.88 19.10 -9.49
CA THR A 82 -25.71 19.91 -8.61
C THR A 82 -24.95 21.15 -8.16
N HIS A 83 -25.56 22.33 -8.31
CA HIS A 83 -24.96 23.58 -7.85
C HIS A 83 -24.85 23.60 -6.31
N PHE A 84 -23.70 24.01 -5.74
CA PHE A 84 -23.42 23.96 -4.29
C PHE A 84 -24.53 24.52 -3.38
N ARG A 85 -25.21 25.59 -3.81
CA ARG A 85 -26.36 26.18 -3.06
C ARG A 85 -27.50 25.20 -2.79
N ASN A 86 -27.64 24.14 -3.59
CA ASN A 86 -28.72 23.15 -3.48
C ASN A 86 -28.28 21.87 -2.77
N TRP A 87 -27.01 21.75 -2.39
CA TRP A 87 -26.48 20.55 -1.75
C TRP A 87 -27.13 20.33 -0.39
N GLN A 88 -27.53 19.09 -0.15
CA GLN A 88 -28.06 18.61 1.11
C GLN A 88 -26.98 17.85 1.88
N ASN A 89 -27.25 17.54 3.16
CA ASN A 89 -26.29 16.79 4.00
C ASN A 89 -25.86 15.46 3.36
N LYS A 90 -26.81 14.73 2.75
CA LYS A 90 -26.52 13.48 2.04
C LYS A 90 -25.50 13.64 0.89
N ASP A 91 -25.50 14.80 0.24
CA ASP A 91 -24.60 15.08 -0.88
C ASP A 91 -23.20 15.40 -0.35
N TYR A 92 -23.13 16.13 0.76
CA TYR A 92 -21.89 16.33 1.52
C TYR A 92 -21.31 15.00 2.00
N ASP A 93 -22.12 14.16 2.65
CA ASP A 93 -21.66 12.86 3.15
C ASP A 93 -21.10 12.00 2.01
N ALA A 94 -21.80 11.93 0.86
CA ALA A 94 -21.33 11.22 -0.32
C ALA A 94 -20.00 11.75 -0.86
N ALA A 95 -19.85 13.08 -0.94
CA ALA A 95 -18.60 13.69 -1.37
C ALA A 95 -17.45 13.44 -0.36
N ILE A 96 -17.72 13.48 0.94
CA ILE A 96 -16.72 13.15 1.96
C ILE A 96 -16.29 11.69 1.85
N GLU A 97 -17.21 10.74 1.66
CA GLU A 97 -16.85 9.33 1.46
C GLU A 97 -15.94 9.13 0.23
N GLU A 98 -16.23 9.81 -0.87
CA GLU A 98 -15.38 9.76 -2.07
C GLU A 98 -14.01 10.40 -1.84
N LEU A 99 -13.95 11.55 -1.17
CA LEU A 99 -12.69 12.18 -0.77
C LEU A 99 -11.84 11.23 0.09
N LEU A 100 -12.46 10.57 1.07
CA LEU A 100 -11.81 9.61 1.96
C LEU A 100 -11.29 8.39 1.20
N SER A 101 -12.01 7.91 0.18
CA SER A 101 -11.54 6.87 -0.72
C SER A 101 -10.30 7.28 -1.51
N TYR A 102 -10.28 8.49 -2.09
CA TYR A 102 -9.10 9.02 -2.78
C TYR A 102 -7.90 9.19 -1.84
N ILE A 103 -8.15 9.62 -0.61
CA ILE A 103 -7.15 9.71 0.45
C ILE A 103 -6.51 8.34 0.73
N ASP A 104 -7.29 7.28 0.89
CA ASP A 104 -6.75 5.93 1.12
C ASP A 104 -5.98 5.39 -0.09
N ASN A 105 -6.42 5.73 -1.30
CA ASN A 105 -5.70 5.41 -2.52
C ASN A 105 -4.32 6.08 -2.60
N GLU A 106 -4.13 7.23 -1.94
CA GLU A 106 -2.87 7.98 -1.93
C GLU A 106 -2.10 7.88 -0.60
N LYS A 107 -2.67 7.17 0.40
CA LYS A 107 -2.02 6.92 1.69
C LYS A 107 -0.64 6.31 1.50
N VAL A 108 0.33 6.78 2.28
CA VAL A 108 1.68 6.22 2.31
C VAL A 108 1.82 5.21 3.43
N SER A 109 2.75 4.28 3.28
CA SER A 109 3.11 3.40 4.40
C SER A 109 3.71 4.22 5.53
N GLN A 110 3.31 3.92 6.76
CA GLN A 110 3.87 4.52 7.97
C GLN A 110 5.10 3.79 8.49
N PHE A 111 5.52 2.71 7.82
CA PHE A 111 6.63 1.89 8.26
C PHE A 111 7.94 2.64 8.05
N VAL A 112 8.72 2.78 9.13
CA VAL A 112 10.02 3.44 9.10
C VAL A 112 11.11 2.36 9.08
N ASN A 113 11.74 2.18 7.92
CA ASN A 113 12.78 1.16 7.69
C ASN A 113 12.33 -0.26 8.08
N PRO A 114 11.26 -0.79 7.47
CA PRO A 114 10.82 -2.14 7.78
C PRO A 114 11.89 -3.19 7.43
N PRO A 115 11.91 -4.35 8.12
CA PRO A 115 12.86 -5.40 7.84
C PRO A 115 12.83 -5.81 6.36
N GLN A 116 13.98 -5.75 5.71
CA GLN A 116 14.12 -6.17 4.31
C GLN A 116 14.53 -7.64 4.25
N LYS A 117 13.99 -8.39 3.29
CA LYS A 117 14.34 -9.82 3.09
C LYS A 117 15.84 -10.01 2.79
N GLY A 118 16.40 -9.18 1.91
CA GLY A 118 17.75 -9.37 1.39
C GLY A 118 17.92 -10.74 0.71
N ASN A 119 19.10 -11.36 0.89
CA ASN A 119 19.40 -12.70 0.37
C ASN A 119 18.90 -13.85 1.26
N GLY A 120 18.21 -13.53 2.36
CA GLY A 120 17.71 -14.49 3.33
C GLY A 120 16.42 -15.21 2.90
N SER A 121 15.94 -16.10 3.78
CA SER A 121 14.66 -16.78 3.63
C SER A 121 13.50 -15.90 4.15
N TRP A 122 12.28 -16.15 3.69
CA TRP A 122 11.09 -15.46 4.19
C TRP A 122 10.82 -15.75 5.67
N VAL A 123 11.13 -16.96 6.15
CA VAL A 123 11.08 -17.29 7.58
C VAL A 123 12.03 -16.39 8.39
N HIS A 124 13.26 -16.16 7.91
CA HIS A 124 14.19 -15.26 8.58
C HIS A 124 13.73 -13.79 8.55
N TRP A 125 13.09 -13.37 7.45
CA TRP A 125 12.42 -12.07 7.39
C TRP A 125 11.30 -11.96 8.43
N PHE A 126 10.42 -12.97 8.53
CA PHE A 126 9.30 -12.98 9.47
C PHE A 126 9.76 -12.85 10.92
N ASN A 127 10.83 -13.53 11.30
CA ASN A 127 11.38 -13.45 12.66
C ASN A 127 11.85 -12.04 13.05
N ARG A 128 12.19 -11.18 12.06
CA ARG A 128 12.50 -9.76 12.28
C ARG A 128 11.26 -8.88 12.17
N PHE A 129 10.34 -9.22 11.27
CA PHE A 129 9.08 -8.51 11.05
C PHE A 129 8.11 -8.62 12.23
N LEU A 130 7.99 -9.80 12.83
CA LEU A 130 7.10 -10.05 13.97
C LEU A 130 7.37 -9.10 15.15
N PRO A 131 8.58 -9.03 15.73
CA PRO A 131 8.86 -8.08 16.81
C PRO A 131 8.74 -6.62 16.33
N TYR A 132 9.08 -6.33 15.08
CA TYR A 132 8.91 -4.98 14.50
C TYR A 132 7.44 -4.54 14.52
N VAL A 133 6.49 -5.43 14.23
CA VAL A 133 5.04 -5.13 14.22
C VAL A 133 4.39 -5.23 15.61
N LEU A 134 4.93 -6.05 16.52
CA LEU A 134 4.40 -6.22 17.87
C LEU A 134 4.86 -5.14 18.85
N TYR A 135 6.11 -4.68 18.74
CA TYR A 135 6.70 -3.72 19.68
C TYR A 135 6.61 -2.26 19.22
N THR A 136 5.93 -2.00 18.11
CA THR A 136 5.65 -0.65 17.59
C THR A 136 4.14 -0.42 17.52
N PRO A 137 3.66 0.84 17.53
CA PRO A 137 2.24 1.15 17.52
C PRO A 137 1.59 1.00 16.13
N TYR A 138 2.06 0.07 15.28
CA TYR A 138 1.46 -0.14 13.95
C TYR A 138 0.14 -0.90 14.04
N SER A 139 -0.90 -0.30 13.45
CA SER A 139 -2.23 -0.91 13.38
C SER A 139 -2.28 -2.04 12.34
N TRP A 140 -3.41 -2.74 12.29
CA TRP A 140 -3.70 -3.70 11.25
C TRP A 140 -3.65 -3.06 9.85
N GLU A 141 -4.29 -1.90 9.72
CA GLU A 141 -4.38 -1.11 8.50
C GLU A 141 -3.01 -0.58 8.06
N ASP A 142 -2.09 -0.30 8.98
CA ASP A 142 -0.73 0.13 8.64
C ASP A 142 0.07 -1.00 7.98
N VAL A 143 -0.02 -2.22 8.50
CA VAL A 143 0.59 -3.41 7.88
C VAL A 143 -0.03 -3.69 6.51
N GLU A 144 -1.34 -3.56 6.39
CA GLU A 144 -2.03 -3.73 5.12
C GLU A 144 -1.57 -2.70 4.09
N THR A 145 -1.47 -1.43 4.51
CA THR A 145 -0.98 -0.33 3.66
C THR A 145 0.44 -0.62 3.18
N GLU A 146 1.32 -1.12 4.07
CA GLU A 146 2.68 -1.52 3.70
C GLU A 146 2.67 -2.57 2.58
N PHE A 147 1.89 -3.64 2.72
CA PHE A 147 1.82 -4.69 1.70
C PHE A 147 1.22 -4.20 0.38
N ILE A 148 0.25 -3.27 0.40
CA ILE A 148 -0.32 -2.69 -0.81
C ILE A 148 0.70 -1.80 -1.52
N LYS A 149 1.34 -0.88 -0.80
CA LYS A 149 2.19 0.17 -1.38
C LYS A 149 3.56 -0.35 -1.78
N ASN A 150 4.07 -1.35 -1.08
CA ASN A 150 5.35 -1.99 -1.35
C ASN A 150 5.16 -3.40 -1.93
N TYR A 151 4.18 -3.58 -2.81
CA TYR A 151 3.83 -4.89 -3.40
C TYR A 151 5.00 -5.59 -4.13
N ASN A 152 6.00 -4.84 -4.64
CA ASN A 152 7.20 -5.42 -5.25
C ASN A 152 8.18 -6.01 -4.21
N ALA A 153 8.09 -5.58 -2.96
CA ALA A 153 8.96 -6.03 -1.88
C ALA A 153 8.47 -7.30 -1.19
N TYR A 154 7.19 -7.65 -1.34
CA TYR A 154 6.54 -8.76 -0.63
C TYR A 154 5.87 -9.76 -1.60
N PRO A 155 5.74 -11.05 -1.26
CA PRO A 155 4.90 -11.98 -2.00
C PRO A 155 3.44 -11.54 -1.94
N GLN A 156 2.71 -11.71 -3.04
CA GLN A 156 1.30 -11.33 -3.13
C GLN A 156 0.44 -12.05 -2.08
N GLU A 157 0.82 -13.28 -1.71
CA GLU A 157 0.10 -14.07 -0.71
C GLU A 157 0.11 -13.41 0.68
N PHE A 158 1.10 -12.57 1.00
CA PHE A 158 1.14 -11.89 2.30
C PHE A 158 -0.03 -10.93 2.45
N LEU A 159 -0.35 -10.16 1.41
CA LEU A 159 -1.51 -9.26 1.42
C LEU A 159 -2.83 -10.04 1.49
N GLN A 160 -2.94 -11.15 0.75
CA GLN A 160 -4.14 -11.99 0.75
C GLN A 160 -4.40 -12.59 2.14
N THR A 161 -3.34 -13.13 2.73
CA THR A 161 -3.37 -13.72 4.07
C THR A 161 -3.68 -12.69 5.15
N TRP A 162 -3.15 -11.47 4.99
CA TRP A 162 -3.50 -10.35 5.86
C TRP A 162 -5.00 -10.06 5.75
N LYS A 163 -5.52 -9.76 4.55
CA LYS A 163 -6.94 -9.38 4.33
C LYS A 163 -7.97 -10.46 4.74
N PHE A 164 -7.63 -11.73 4.71
CA PHE A 164 -8.60 -12.83 4.89
C PHE A 164 -9.08 -13.01 6.35
N LYS A 165 -8.41 -12.43 7.33
CA LYS A 165 -8.80 -12.59 8.75
C LYS A 165 -9.46 -11.32 9.24
N ASN A 166 -10.62 -11.47 9.89
CA ASN A 166 -11.49 -10.43 10.48
C ASN A 166 -10.76 -9.51 11.48
N LYS A 167 -9.70 -8.83 11.05
CA LYS A 167 -8.83 -7.95 11.82
C LYS A 167 -8.19 -8.58 13.07
N ASN A 168 -8.03 -9.91 13.11
CA ASN A 168 -7.26 -10.59 14.16
C ASN A 168 -5.77 -10.62 13.80
N LYS A 169 -5.01 -9.69 14.39
CA LYS A 169 -3.57 -9.50 14.17
C LYS A 169 -2.75 -10.78 14.46
N ASP A 170 -3.05 -11.50 15.54
CA ASP A 170 -2.30 -12.69 15.93
C ASP A 170 -2.50 -13.85 14.97
N ASP A 171 -3.74 -14.08 14.54
CA ASP A 171 -4.04 -15.14 13.58
C ASP A 171 -3.45 -14.85 12.20
N ALA A 172 -3.48 -13.59 11.78
CA ALA A 172 -2.84 -13.17 10.53
C ALA A 172 -1.32 -13.36 10.58
N LEU A 173 -0.67 -12.99 11.69
CA LEU A 173 0.77 -13.21 11.88
C LEU A 173 1.14 -14.71 11.85
N LYS A 174 0.36 -15.57 12.53
CA LYS A 174 0.58 -17.04 12.47
C LYS A 174 0.47 -17.56 11.05
N ARG A 175 -0.50 -17.08 10.28
CA ARG A 175 -0.71 -17.54 8.91
C ARG A 175 0.37 -17.00 7.95
N LEU A 176 0.78 -15.75 8.15
CA LEU A 176 1.89 -15.13 7.44
C LEU A 176 3.18 -15.93 7.64
N TYR A 177 3.43 -16.44 8.85
CA TYR A 177 4.55 -17.35 9.12
C TYR A 177 4.46 -18.66 8.32
N LEU A 178 3.28 -19.27 8.25
CA LEU A 178 3.06 -20.49 7.45
C LEU A 178 3.30 -20.24 5.95
N ASP A 179 2.87 -19.08 5.43
CA ASP A 179 3.19 -18.69 4.06
C ASP A 179 4.69 -18.50 3.84
N CYS A 180 5.41 -17.92 4.80
CA CYS A 180 6.87 -17.81 4.74
C CYS A 180 7.53 -19.19 4.58
N ILE A 181 7.12 -20.18 5.41
CA ILE A 181 7.61 -21.56 5.31
C ILE A 181 7.31 -22.14 3.92
N ARG A 182 6.05 -22.06 3.49
CA ARG A 182 5.60 -22.61 2.21
C ARG A 182 6.39 -22.03 1.03
N ILE A 183 6.59 -20.72 1.00
CA ILE A 183 7.31 -20.05 -0.08
C ILE A 183 8.80 -20.45 -0.07
N ASP A 184 9.43 -20.52 1.10
CA ASP A 184 10.83 -20.96 1.23
C ASP A 184 11.02 -22.41 0.76
N GLU A 185 10.11 -23.32 1.10
CA GLU A 185 10.12 -24.71 0.64
C GLU A 185 9.98 -24.81 -0.88
N LEU A 186 9.04 -24.06 -1.48
CA LEU A 186 8.86 -24.02 -2.92
C LEU A 186 10.10 -23.49 -3.64
N ALA A 187 10.74 -22.46 -3.08
CA ALA A 187 11.98 -21.92 -3.62
C ALA A 187 13.12 -22.94 -3.57
N LYS A 188 13.24 -23.71 -2.48
CA LYS A 188 14.23 -24.79 -2.34
C LYS A 188 14.00 -25.90 -3.37
N LYS A 189 12.78 -26.41 -3.49
CA LYS A 189 12.41 -27.44 -4.49
C LYS A 189 12.74 -26.99 -5.92
N LYS A 190 12.47 -25.73 -6.28
CA LYS A 190 12.83 -25.17 -7.60
C LYS A 190 14.34 -25.14 -7.83
N LYS A 191 15.14 -24.75 -6.83
CA LYS A 191 16.61 -24.73 -6.93
C LYS A 191 17.17 -26.13 -7.10
N ASP A 192 16.65 -27.11 -6.36
CA ASP A 192 17.11 -28.50 -6.42
C ASP A 192 16.78 -29.11 -7.79
N ASN A 193 15.57 -28.89 -8.30
CA ASN A 193 15.18 -29.31 -9.65
C ASN A 193 16.04 -28.67 -10.75
N ALA A 194 16.39 -27.39 -10.61
CA ALA A 194 17.27 -26.70 -11.57
C ALA A 194 18.71 -27.23 -11.54
N LYS A 195 19.24 -27.55 -10.35
CA LYS A 195 20.56 -28.20 -10.20
C LYS A 195 20.58 -29.58 -10.85
N ASN A 196 19.55 -30.40 -10.61
CA ASN A 196 19.43 -31.73 -11.20
C ASN A 196 19.34 -31.66 -12.74
N LYS A 197 18.58 -30.70 -13.29
CA LYS A 197 18.54 -30.46 -14.74
C LYS A 197 19.91 -30.08 -15.32
N LYS A 198 20.67 -29.21 -14.65
CA LYS A 198 22.03 -28.82 -15.09
C LYS A 198 23.02 -29.98 -15.01
N GLN A 199 22.92 -30.82 -13.98
CA GLN A 199 23.76 -32.03 -13.86
C GLN A 199 23.43 -33.04 -14.95
N ASN A 200 22.15 -33.26 -15.24
CA ASN A 200 21.71 -34.16 -16.31
C ASN A 200 22.09 -33.63 -17.71
N ALA A 201 22.06 -32.33 -17.94
CA ALA A 201 22.54 -31.74 -19.21
C ALA A 201 24.06 -31.91 -19.39
N LYS A 202 24.85 -31.69 -18.33
CA LYS A 202 26.30 -31.90 -18.36
C LYS A 202 26.69 -33.38 -18.50
N SER A 203 25.93 -34.30 -17.90
CA SER A 203 26.17 -35.74 -18.10
C SER A 203 25.80 -36.18 -19.52
N PHE A 204 24.77 -35.59 -20.13
CA PHE A 204 24.45 -35.80 -21.54
C PHE A 204 25.55 -35.29 -22.48
N GLU A 205 26.11 -34.10 -22.25
CA GLU A 205 27.24 -33.57 -23.04
C GLU A 205 28.51 -34.40 -22.88
N ASN A 206 28.82 -34.88 -21.68
CA ASN A 206 30.00 -35.73 -21.45
C ASN A 206 29.88 -37.14 -22.09
N ASN A 207 28.65 -37.66 -22.24
CA ASN A 207 28.38 -38.92 -22.96
C ASN A 207 28.27 -38.75 -24.48
N HIS A 208 28.18 -37.51 -24.97
CA HIS A 208 28.18 -37.16 -26.39
C HIS A 208 29.42 -36.35 -26.79
N LYS A 209 30.59 -36.65 -26.23
CA LYS A 209 31.82 -36.46 -27.02
C LYS A 209 31.74 -37.41 -28.22
N PRO A 210 31.67 -36.92 -29.47
CA PRO A 210 31.64 -37.81 -30.61
C PRO A 210 32.98 -38.54 -30.65
N GLN A 211 32.98 -39.83 -30.29
CA GLN A 211 34.05 -40.71 -30.74
C GLN A 211 33.96 -40.71 -32.26
N MET A 212 34.85 -39.95 -32.91
CA MET A 212 35.02 -40.02 -34.35
C MET A 212 35.54 -41.41 -34.69
N PHE A 213 34.62 -42.34 -34.91
CA PHE A 213 34.94 -43.62 -35.53
C PHE A 213 35.25 -43.34 -37.00
N CYS A 214 36.53 -43.27 -37.32
CA CYS A 214 36.97 -43.32 -38.71
C CYS A 214 36.68 -44.74 -39.24
N LYS A 215 35.63 -44.88 -40.08
CA LYS A 215 35.22 -46.16 -40.67
C LYS A 215 36.28 -46.84 -41.56
N LYS A 216 37.42 -46.20 -41.84
CA LYS A 216 38.50 -46.77 -42.67
C LYS A 216 39.67 -47.34 -41.87
N CYS A 217 39.81 -47.05 -40.58
CA CYS A 217 40.96 -47.48 -39.79
C CYS A 217 40.47 -47.98 -38.42
N SER A 218 40.41 -49.29 -38.23
CA SER A 218 39.98 -49.96 -37.00
C SER A 218 41.00 -49.84 -35.85
N LEU A 219 41.38 -48.61 -35.48
CA LEU A 219 42.25 -48.36 -34.32
C LEU A 219 41.56 -47.36 -33.38
N ALA A 220 41.07 -47.88 -32.26
CA ALA A 220 40.65 -47.06 -31.13
C ALA A 220 41.91 -46.55 -30.41
N GLY A 221 42.26 -45.28 -30.63
CA GLY A 221 43.30 -44.60 -29.87
C GLY A 221 42.73 -44.03 -28.56
N ASN A 222 43.12 -44.60 -27.43
CA ASN A 222 43.05 -43.92 -26.14
C ASN A 222 44.25 -42.97 -26.04
N TYR A 223 44.02 -41.68 -25.85
CA TYR A 223 45.07 -40.76 -25.41
C TYR A 223 44.92 -40.50 -23.90
N TYR A 224 46.04 -40.62 -23.20
CA TYR A 224 46.26 -40.15 -21.83
C TYR A 224 46.15 -38.62 -21.76
#